data_AF-R7GNV5-F1
#
_entry.id   AF-R7GNV5-F1
#
_cell.length_a   1.000
_cell.length_b   1.000
_cell.length_c   1.000
_cell.angle_alpha   90.00
_cell.angle_beta   90.00
_cell.angle_gamma   90.00
#
_symmetry.space_group_name_H-M   'P 1'
#
loop_
_entity.id
_entity.type
_entity.pdbx_description
1 polymer ?
#
loop_
_entity_poly.entity_id
_entity_poly.type
_entity_poly.pdbx_seq_one_letter_code
_entity_poly.pdbx_strand_id
1 'polypeptide(L)'
;MGKIEDVIQQYLDEHKSHYLGKYRYRCSYHISDTAMKFHYYMLDENFRNIDIYVELSYGDKVEAEFSENLNDQEKQFIIKDALVHIFYKEKFTHILHYSLIPKIVKEHHLIDTNMAPIDYIEILEYMKYHQGINKKTIDSFYEIYLPVMHDLIKTQKYDVYISSLILLLRNILYEYDWDGPNSKYRDTEYQYHLYYVRELIQEIIDHLDVFYKHAASYLFHLMHLLCQHTLFAFCIMSNLGSLFNYNEVVLKALSDNLKKHFILYDKEANNLNQCNLVYSYLFYSYLNRKEPFREVIKQVFRTIVDSILVYANHDLDLALGNTLLKNEGYDVLLDLFSSDYNTFIFTCFPISSFPTEMRTSVRNELVAAIRFFAGRMNNDKYKLSSFEQVLNINRLLLDNFGDWYK
;
A
#
# COMPACT_ATOMS: atom_id res chain seq x y z
N MET A 1 28.99 2.33 -19.70
CA MET A 1 27.53 2.57 -19.64
C MET A 1 26.91 2.73 -21.01
N GLY A 2 27.37 3.64 -21.90
CA GLY A 2 26.73 3.86 -23.22
C GLY A 2 26.42 2.58 -24.04
N LYS A 3 27.37 1.65 -24.19
CA LYS A 3 27.16 0.43 -24.99
C LYS A 3 26.07 -0.51 -24.43
N ILE A 4 25.88 -0.57 -23.10
CA ILE A 4 24.86 -1.42 -22.45
C ILE A 4 23.48 -0.76 -22.61
N GLU A 5 23.41 0.54 -22.34
CA GLU A 5 22.18 1.32 -22.56
C GLU A 5 21.71 1.23 -24.01
N ASP A 6 22.64 1.28 -24.97
CA ASP A 6 22.36 1.12 -26.40
C ASP A 6 21.77 -0.27 -26.72
N VAL A 7 22.32 -1.36 -26.17
CA VAL A 7 21.81 -2.74 -26.40
C VAL A 7 20.40 -2.90 -25.82
N ILE A 8 20.16 -2.41 -24.61
CA ILE A 8 18.85 -2.48 -23.96
C ILE A 8 17.83 -1.65 -24.74
N GLN A 9 18.18 -0.40 -25.09
CA GLN A 9 17.27 0.50 -25.78
C GLN A 9 16.96 -0.01 -27.19
N GLN A 10 17.95 -0.53 -27.92
CA GLN A 10 17.76 -1.17 -29.22
C GLN A 10 16.77 -2.33 -29.11
N TYR A 11 16.92 -3.21 -28.11
CA TYR A 11 16.00 -4.33 -27.92
C TYR A 11 14.56 -3.85 -27.67
N LEU A 12 14.39 -2.86 -26.78
CA LEU A 12 13.08 -2.29 -26.45
C LEU A 12 12.41 -1.64 -27.68
N ASP A 13 13.19 -1.00 -28.56
CA ASP A 13 12.69 -0.36 -29.77
C ASP A 13 12.32 -1.34 -30.88
N GLU A 14 13.09 -2.42 -31.05
CA GLU A 14 12.83 -3.48 -32.03
C GLU A 14 11.61 -4.34 -31.67
N HIS A 15 11.32 -4.47 -30.38
CA HIS A 15 10.26 -5.36 -29.87
C HIS A 15 9.07 -4.55 -29.32
N LYS A 16 8.52 -3.59 -30.05
CA LYS A 16 7.30 -2.90 -29.57
C LYS A 16 6.11 -3.84 -29.51
N SER A 17 5.44 -3.91 -28.35
CA SER A 17 4.24 -4.72 -28.16
C SER A 17 3.27 -4.02 -27.22
N HIS A 18 1.97 -4.16 -27.52
CA HIS A 18 0.87 -3.72 -26.65
C HIS A 18 0.32 -4.86 -25.78
N TYR A 19 0.94 -6.05 -25.83
CA TYR A 19 0.54 -7.18 -25.01
C TYR A 19 0.81 -6.90 -23.53
N LEU A 20 -0.22 -7.08 -22.69
CA LEU A 20 -0.09 -7.01 -21.25
C LEU A 20 0.11 -8.44 -20.72
N GLY A 21 1.30 -8.71 -20.19
CA GLY A 21 1.62 -10.03 -19.66
C GLY A 21 0.87 -10.35 -18.38
N LYS A 22 0.82 -11.65 -18.08
CA LYS A 22 0.12 -12.21 -16.92
C LYS A 22 0.99 -12.21 -15.67
N TYR A 23 2.30 -12.36 -15.86
CA TYR A 23 3.24 -12.44 -14.75
C TYR A 23 3.66 -11.05 -14.26
N ARG A 24 4.01 -10.97 -12.98
CA ARG A 24 4.48 -9.76 -12.31
C ARG A 24 5.84 -9.98 -11.69
N TYR A 25 6.69 -8.97 -11.79
CA TYR A 25 8.00 -8.95 -11.18
C TYR A 25 7.91 -9.06 -9.64
N ARG A 26 8.80 -9.85 -9.04
CA ARG A 26 8.94 -9.96 -7.57
C ARG A 26 10.27 -9.47 -7.05
N CYS A 27 11.36 -9.92 -7.65
CA CYS A 27 12.72 -9.55 -7.26
C CYS A 27 13.73 -9.93 -8.34
N SER A 28 14.93 -9.36 -8.28
CA SER A 28 16.06 -9.78 -9.09
C SER A 28 17.40 -9.63 -8.38
N TYR A 29 18.44 -10.28 -8.89
CA TYR A 29 19.80 -10.05 -8.41
C TYR A 29 20.82 -10.27 -9.51
N HIS A 30 21.96 -9.61 -9.36
CA HIS A 30 23.09 -9.72 -10.28
C HIS A 30 23.85 -11.03 -10.11
N ILE A 31 24.16 -11.68 -11.23
CA ILE A 31 25.05 -12.84 -11.30
C ILE A 31 26.38 -12.51 -12.00
N SER A 32 26.39 -11.50 -12.87
CA SER A 32 27.58 -10.90 -13.47
C SER A 32 27.33 -9.42 -13.80
N ASP A 33 28.36 -8.71 -14.26
CA ASP A 33 28.26 -7.32 -14.72
C ASP A 33 27.27 -7.11 -15.88
N THR A 34 26.90 -8.18 -16.59
CA THR A 34 25.99 -8.12 -17.75
C THR A 34 24.93 -9.23 -17.72
N ALA A 35 24.62 -9.75 -16.53
CA ALA A 35 23.56 -10.75 -16.37
C ALA A 35 22.91 -10.72 -15.00
N MET A 36 21.59 -10.91 -14.99
CA MET A 36 20.75 -10.91 -13.79
C MET A 36 19.78 -12.09 -13.80
N LYS A 37 19.39 -12.53 -12.60
CA LYS A 37 18.28 -13.45 -12.40
C LYS A 37 17.06 -12.71 -11.89
N PHE A 38 15.90 -13.10 -12.40
CA PHE A 38 14.61 -12.54 -12.06
C PHE A 38 13.66 -13.61 -11.57
N HIS A 39 12.81 -13.22 -10.63
CA HIS A 39 11.68 -14.01 -10.20
C HIS A 39 10.39 -13.26 -10.55
N TYR A 40 9.55 -13.92 -11.33
CA TYR A 40 8.22 -13.49 -11.70
C TYR A 40 7.19 -14.46 -11.16
N TYR A 41 5.97 -13.98 -10.92
CA TYR A 41 4.88 -14.82 -10.43
C TYR A 41 3.53 -14.45 -11.04
N MET A 42 2.61 -15.39 -11.02
CA MET A 42 1.19 -15.14 -11.14
C MET A 42 0.40 -15.97 -10.14
N LEU A 43 -0.80 -15.52 -9.81
CA LEU A 43 -1.78 -16.37 -9.14
C LEU A 43 -2.76 -16.92 -10.18
N ASP A 44 -3.01 -18.23 -10.14
CA ASP A 44 -4.08 -18.84 -10.94
C ASP A 44 -5.48 -18.46 -10.39
N GLU A 45 -6.54 -18.92 -11.06
CA GLU A 45 -7.93 -18.66 -10.64
C GLU A 45 -8.27 -19.19 -9.23
N ASN A 46 -7.48 -20.12 -8.70
CA ASN A 46 -7.61 -20.64 -7.35
C ASN A 46 -6.61 -19.99 -6.37
N PHE A 47 -5.99 -18.89 -6.78
CA PHE A 47 -4.94 -18.17 -6.06
C PHE A 47 -3.71 -18.99 -5.71
N ARG A 48 -3.39 -20.01 -6.51
CA ARG A 48 -2.14 -20.77 -6.37
C ARG A 48 -1.02 -20.05 -7.09
N ASN A 49 0.13 -20.00 -6.41
CA ASN A 49 1.30 -19.33 -6.95
C ASN A 49 1.94 -20.14 -8.08
N ILE A 50 2.22 -19.47 -9.20
CA ILE A 50 2.98 -19.99 -10.34
C ILE A 50 4.20 -19.11 -10.51
N ASP A 51 5.36 -19.67 -10.20
CA ASP A 51 6.64 -18.97 -10.25
C ASP A 51 7.38 -19.22 -11.57
N ILE A 52 8.00 -18.17 -12.11
CA ILE A 52 8.93 -18.23 -13.23
C ILE A 52 10.25 -17.62 -12.80
N TYR A 53 11.33 -18.34 -13.08
CA TYR A 53 12.68 -17.82 -12.95
C TYR A 53 13.26 -17.54 -14.34
N VAL A 54 13.90 -16.40 -14.48
CA VAL A 54 14.52 -15.97 -15.74
C VAL A 54 15.96 -15.57 -15.49
N GLU A 55 16.88 -16.16 -16.25
CA GLU A 55 18.25 -15.68 -16.35
C GLU A 55 18.36 -14.83 -17.62
N LEU A 56 18.75 -13.57 -17.49
CA LEU A 56 18.82 -12.62 -18.59
C LEU A 56 20.20 -12.01 -18.68
N SER A 57 20.83 -12.12 -19.86
CA SER A 57 22.11 -11.52 -20.20
C SER A 57 21.91 -10.39 -21.20
N TYR A 58 22.73 -9.33 -21.08
CA TYR A 58 22.58 -8.09 -21.84
C TYR A 58 23.92 -7.46 -22.24
N GLY A 59 24.96 -8.29 -22.43
CA GLY A 59 26.31 -7.84 -22.77
C GLY A 59 26.42 -7.32 -24.22
N ASP A 60 26.51 -8.23 -25.19
CA ASP A 60 26.54 -7.87 -26.63
C ASP A 60 25.16 -7.97 -27.30
N LYS A 61 24.26 -8.80 -26.74
CA LYS A 61 22.87 -8.98 -27.15
C LYS A 61 22.04 -9.38 -25.92
N VAL A 62 20.73 -9.17 -26.01
CA VAL A 62 19.79 -9.63 -24.99
C VAL A 62 19.48 -11.10 -25.24
N GLU A 63 19.78 -11.95 -24.27
CA GLU A 63 19.39 -13.36 -24.25
C GLU A 63 18.71 -13.70 -22.92
N ALA A 64 17.72 -14.58 -22.97
CA ALA A 64 16.95 -14.98 -21.79
C ALA A 64 16.71 -16.48 -21.77
N GLU A 65 16.97 -17.09 -20.62
CA GLU A 65 16.65 -18.48 -20.32
C GLU A 65 15.54 -18.52 -19.26
N PHE A 66 14.46 -19.22 -19.57
CA PHE A 66 13.29 -19.34 -18.70
C PHE A 66 13.25 -20.72 -18.06
N SER A 67 12.88 -20.78 -16.77
CA SER A 67 12.67 -22.06 -16.08
C SER A 67 11.48 -22.85 -16.61
N GLU A 68 10.51 -22.17 -17.22
CA GLU A 68 9.24 -22.74 -17.69
C GLU A 68 9.03 -22.52 -19.18
N ASN A 69 8.24 -23.40 -19.81
CA ASN A 69 7.89 -23.27 -21.21
C ASN A 69 6.72 -22.30 -21.42
N LEU A 70 7.05 -21.06 -21.77
CA LEU A 70 6.09 -19.99 -22.04
C LEU A 70 5.91 -19.75 -23.54
N ASN A 71 4.76 -19.18 -23.92
CA ASN A 71 4.57 -18.67 -25.28
C ASN A 71 5.46 -17.45 -25.54
N ASP A 72 5.72 -17.16 -26.82
CA ASP A 72 6.67 -16.11 -27.21
C ASP A 72 6.22 -14.70 -26.79
N GLN A 73 4.91 -14.42 -26.77
CA GLN A 73 4.40 -13.11 -26.35
C GLN A 73 4.67 -12.85 -24.86
N GLU A 74 4.50 -13.86 -24.01
CA GLU A 74 4.76 -13.77 -22.57
C GLU A 74 6.27 -13.66 -22.29
N LYS A 75 7.10 -14.45 -22.99
CA LYS A 75 8.57 -14.31 -22.91
C LYS A 75 8.99 -12.88 -23.24
N GLN A 76 8.48 -12.34 -24.34
CA GLN A 76 8.79 -10.98 -24.79
C GLN A 76 8.31 -9.90 -23.83
N PHE A 77 7.18 -10.11 -23.14
CA PHE A 77 6.73 -9.20 -22.08
C PHE A 77 7.70 -9.21 -20.90
N ILE A 78 8.02 -10.40 -20.37
CA ILE A 78 8.89 -10.56 -19.20
C ILE A 78 10.30 -10.02 -19.48
N ILE A 79 10.86 -10.26 -20.68
CA ILE A 79 12.17 -9.72 -21.05
C ILE A 79 12.17 -8.19 -21.00
N LYS A 80 11.14 -7.53 -21.54
CA LYS A 80 11.08 -6.06 -21.56
C LYS A 80 10.93 -5.50 -20.15
N ASP A 81 10.06 -6.09 -19.34
CA ASP A 81 9.87 -5.69 -17.96
C ASP A 81 11.18 -5.82 -17.16
N ALA A 82 11.88 -6.95 -17.33
CA ALA A 82 13.19 -7.19 -16.73
C ALA A 82 14.25 -6.17 -17.16
N LEU A 83 14.28 -5.82 -18.45
CA LEU A 83 15.16 -4.80 -19.00
C LEU A 83 14.86 -3.39 -18.45
N VAL A 84 13.58 -3.04 -18.23
CA VAL A 84 13.20 -1.78 -17.58
C VAL A 84 13.70 -1.75 -16.13
N HIS A 85 13.62 -2.87 -15.40
CA HIS A 85 14.17 -2.98 -14.06
C HIS A 85 15.70 -2.84 -14.05
N ILE A 86 16.42 -3.48 -14.98
CA ILE A 86 17.88 -3.30 -15.15
C ILE A 86 18.19 -1.84 -15.41
N PHE A 87 17.53 -1.24 -16.41
CA PHE A 87 17.77 0.14 -16.78
C PHE A 87 17.49 1.12 -15.64
N TYR A 88 16.55 0.81 -14.74
CA TYR A 88 16.34 1.59 -13.53
C TYR A 88 17.50 1.45 -12.54
N LYS A 89 17.97 0.22 -12.28
CA LYS A 89 19.06 -0.06 -11.34
C LYS A 89 20.40 0.54 -11.78
N GLU A 90 20.72 0.47 -13.07
CA GLU A 90 21.95 1.02 -13.66
C GLU A 90 22.08 2.55 -13.52
N LYS A 91 20.98 3.27 -13.20
CA LYS A 91 21.03 4.72 -12.91
C LYS A 91 21.70 5.05 -11.58
N PHE A 92 21.87 4.07 -10.70
CA PHE A 92 22.43 4.26 -9.38
C PHE A 92 23.90 3.86 -9.36
N THR A 93 24.70 4.62 -8.61
CA THR A 93 26.08 4.23 -8.33
C THR A 93 26.06 3.18 -7.22
N HIS A 94 26.54 1.98 -7.54
CA HIS A 94 26.72 0.88 -6.60
C HIS A 94 28.07 0.99 -5.89
N ILE A 95 28.07 0.81 -4.57
CA ILE A 95 29.31 0.64 -3.80
C ILE A 95 29.56 -0.85 -3.54
N LEU A 96 28.48 -1.60 -3.34
CA LEU A 96 28.54 -3.03 -3.07
C LEU A 96 28.61 -3.83 -4.37
N HIS A 97 29.72 -4.56 -4.57
CA HIS A 97 29.80 -5.54 -5.66
C HIS A 97 28.90 -6.75 -5.35
N TYR A 98 28.11 -7.19 -6.33
CA TYR A 98 27.09 -8.24 -6.16
C TYR A 98 27.61 -9.55 -5.55
N SER A 99 28.87 -9.92 -5.84
CA SER A 99 29.50 -11.14 -5.32
C SER A 99 29.67 -11.15 -3.79
N LEU A 100 29.56 -9.98 -3.14
CA LEU A 100 29.68 -9.83 -1.69
C LEU A 100 28.34 -9.95 -0.96
N ILE A 101 27.20 -9.79 -1.66
CA ILE A 101 25.86 -9.87 -1.08
C ILE A 101 25.62 -11.21 -0.34
N PRO A 102 25.95 -12.39 -0.91
CA PRO A 102 25.75 -13.67 -0.21
C PRO A 102 26.49 -13.75 1.12
N LYS A 103 27.64 -13.07 1.23
CA LYS A 103 28.43 -13.03 2.47
C LYS A 103 27.77 -12.12 3.50
N ILE A 104 27.34 -10.91 3.10
CA ILE A 104 26.64 -9.96 3.98
C ILE A 104 25.38 -10.58 4.57
N VAL A 105 24.58 -11.25 3.73
CA VAL A 105 23.34 -11.92 4.15
C VAL A 105 23.60 -13.05 5.16
N LYS A 106 24.79 -13.66 5.16
CA LYS A 106 25.17 -14.70 6.14
C LYS A 106 25.82 -14.12 7.39
N GLU A 107 26.58 -13.04 7.23
CA GLU A 107 27.51 -12.50 8.21
C GLU A 107 27.14 -11.05 8.56
N HIS A 108 25.90 -10.79 9.02
CA HIS A 108 25.25 -9.46 9.20
C HIS A 108 26.13 -8.29 9.73
N HIS A 109 27.27 -8.57 10.35
CA HIS A 109 28.24 -7.63 10.90
C HIS A 109 29.15 -6.92 9.87
N LEU A 110 29.04 -7.22 8.57
CA LEU A 110 29.92 -6.65 7.53
C LEU A 110 29.51 -5.26 7.03
N ILE A 111 28.43 -4.67 7.53
CA ILE A 111 27.99 -3.35 7.07
C ILE A 111 28.70 -2.23 7.82
N ASP A 112 29.87 -1.86 7.31
CA ASP A 112 30.56 -0.64 7.72
C ASP A 112 30.04 0.56 6.90
N THR A 113 28.88 1.10 7.32
CA THR A 113 28.27 2.44 7.10
C THR A 113 28.46 3.25 5.80
N ASN A 114 28.98 2.68 4.72
CA ASN A 114 29.24 3.33 3.44
C ASN A 114 28.70 2.52 2.25
N MET A 115 27.45 2.06 2.33
CA MET A 115 26.74 1.51 1.15
C MET A 115 25.87 2.59 0.51
N ALA A 116 25.68 2.49 -0.80
CA ALA A 116 24.73 3.35 -1.48
C ALA A 116 23.30 2.89 -1.13
N PRO A 117 22.31 3.80 -1.10
CA PRO A 117 20.91 3.47 -0.88
C PRO A 117 20.39 2.29 -1.73
N ILE A 118 20.85 2.15 -2.97
CA ILE A 118 20.46 1.06 -3.88
C ILE A 118 21.01 -0.30 -3.44
N ASP A 119 22.17 -0.34 -2.76
CA ASP A 119 22.82 -1.59 -2.36
C ASP A 119 21.98 -2.33 -1.31
N TYR A 120 21.24 -1.61 -0.45
CA TYR A 120 20.28 -2.23 0.48
C TYR A 120 19.12 -2.90 -0.27
N ILE A 121 18.71 -2.35 -1.41
CA ILE A 121 17.66 -2.95 -2.25
C ILE A 121 18.19 -4.20 -2.93
N GLU A 122 19.44 -4.19 -3.41
CA GLU A 122 20.07 -5.40 -3.96
C GLU A 122 20.18 -6.52 -2.91
N ILE A 123 20.48 -6.18 -1.65
CA ILE A 123 20.45 -7.14 -0.53
C ILE A 123 19.03 -7.68 -0.32
N LEU A 124 18.02 -6.81 -0.23
CA LEU A 124 16.63 -7.22 -0.05
C LEU A 124 16.17 -8.14 -1.18
N GLU A 125 16.43 -7.78 -2.43
CA GLU A 125 16.00 -8.57 -3.58
C GLU A 125 16.74 -9.91 -3.68
N TYR A 126 18.03 -9.96 -3.35
CA TYR A 126 18.76 -11.21 -3.22
C TYR A 126 18.12 -12.12 -2.15
N MET A 127 17.78 -11.56 -0.99
CA MET A 127 17.11 -12.31 0.07
C MET A 127 15.72 -12.79 -0.37
N LYS A 128 14.92 -11.94 -1.01
CA LYS A 128 13.61 -12.32 -1.59
C LYS A 128 13.76 -13.47 -2.59
N TYR A 129 14.75 -13.42 -3.47
CA TYR A 129 14.98 -14.46 -4.48
C TYR A 129 15.36 -15.81 -3.85
N HIS A 130 16.28 -15.81 -2.89
CA HIS A 130 16.83 -17.05 -2.33
C HIS A 130 16.08 -17.62 -1.13
N GLN A 131 15.37 -16.78 -0.38
CA GLN A 131 14.70 -17.14 0.87
C GLN A 131 13.16 -16.99 0.77
N GLY A 132 12.66 -16.48 -0.35
CA GLY A 132 11.25 -16.23 -0.62
C GLY A 132 10.75 -14.91 0.00
N ILE A 133 9.60 -14.44 -0.48
CA ILE A 133 8.93 -13.24 0.04
C ILE A 133 7.98 -13.65 1.15
N ASN A 134 8.45 -13.53 2.39
CA ASN A 134 7.69 -13.89 3.58
C ASN A 134 8.21 -13.10 4.79
N LYS A 135 7.45 -13.13 5.90
CA LYS A 135 7.78 -12.40 7.12
C LYS A 135 9.19 -12.67 7.63
N LYS A 136 9.65 -13.93 7.63
CA LYS A 136 11.00 -14.32 8.11
C LYS A 136 12.12 -13.67 7.29
N THR A 137 12.00 -13.66 5.97
CA THR A 137 12.97 -13.01 5.08
C THR A 137 13.02 -11.51 5.33
N ILE A 138 11.84 -10.87 5.44
CA ILE A 138 11.76 -9.42 5.69
C ILE A 138 12.32 -9.06 7.07
N ASP A 139 12.02 -9.84 8.11
CA ASP A 139 12.59 -9.64 9.45
C ASP A 139 14.12 -9.73 9.42
N SER A 140 14.66 -10.74 8.73
CA SER A 140 16.12 -10.92 8.57
C SER A 140 16.76 -9.75 7.82
N PHE A 141 16.07 -9.17 6.84
CA PHE A 141 16.55 -7.96 6.15
C PHE A 141 16.63 -6.76 7.09
N TYR A 142 15.64 -6.56 7.96
CA TYR A 142 15.66 -5.43 8.90
C TYR A 142 16.67 -5.57 10.03
N GLU A 143 17.11 -6.79 10.37
CA GLU A 143 18.30 -7.00 11.22
C GLU A 143 19.57 -6.38 10.63
N ILE A 144 19.65 -6.33 9.30
CA ILE A 144 20.75 -5.72 8.54
C ILE A 144 20.50 -4.22 8.36
N TYR A 145 19.27 -3.83 7.99
CA TYR A 145 18.93 -2.47 7.57
C TYR A 145 18.80 -1.47 8.73
N LEU A 146 18.11 -1.82 9.82
CA LEU A 146 17.83 -0.89 10.91
C LEU A 146 19.09 -0.35 11.61
N PRO A 147 20.10 -1.18 11.98
CA PRO A 147 21.30 -0.66 12.62
C PRO A 147 21.99 0.44 11.81
N VAL A 148 21.94 0.30 10.48
CA VAL A 148 22.54 1.26 9.56
C VAL A 148 21.72 2.55 9.49
N MET A 149 20.39 2.44 9.42
CA MET A 149 19.50 3.61 9.45
C MET A 149 19.70 4.43 10.74
N HIS A 150 19.82 3.77 11.89
CA HIS A 150 20.13 4.43 13.16
C HIS A 150 21.51 5.12 13.15
N ASP A 151 22.51 4.52 12.49
CA ASP A 151 23.84 5.12 12.36
C ASP A 151 23.84 6.35 11.43
N LEU A 152 23.04 6.35 10.37
CA LEU A 152 22.87 7.51 9.49
C LEU A 152 22.34 8.74 10.26
N ILE A 153 21.43 8.53 11.22
CA ILE A 153 20.97 9.62 12.11
C ILE A 153 22.12 10.11 12.99
N LYS A 154 22.86 9.20 13.65
CA LYS A 154 24.01 9.54 14.52
C LYS A 154 25.10 10.31 13.78
N THR A 155 25.36 9.93 12.54
CA THR A 155 26.36 10.54 11.65
C THR A 155 25.81 11.72 10.85
N GLN A 156 24.55 12.12 11.09
CA GLN A 156 23.88 13.26 10.47
C GLN A 156 23.75 13.17 8.93
N LYS A 157 23.74 11.95 8.38
CA LYS A 157 23.53 11.64 6.95
C LYS A 157 22.03 11.52 6.62
N TYR A 158 21.27 12.58 6.87
CA TYR A 158 19.80 12.60 6.78
C TYR A 158 19.25 12.42 5.35
N ASP A 159 19.98 12.91 4.35
CA ASP A 159 19.66 12.75 2.93
C ASP A 159 19.79 11.27 2.51
N VAL A 160 20.86 10.60 2.92
CA VAL A 160 21.07 9.16 2.69
C VAL A 160 20.01 8.33 3.40
N TYR A 161 19.61 8.71 4.61
CA TYR A 161 18.52 8.05 5.34
C TYR A 161 17.22 8.10 4.54
N ILE A 162 16.73 9.31 4.18
CA ILE A 162 15.45 9.41 3.48
C ILE A 162 15.55 8.80 2.08
N SER A 163 16.67 8.96 1.38
CA SER A 163 16.92 8.32 0.09
C SER A 163 16.79 6.79 0.19
N SER A 164 17.43 6.18 1.20
CA SER A 164 17.35 4.74 1.43
C SER A 164 15.91 4.29 1.72
N LEU A 165 15.17 5.05 2.54
CA LEU A 165 13.78 4.73 2.82
C LEU A 165 12.88 4.87 1.58
N ILE A 166 13.08 5.91 0.77
CA ILE A 166 12.32 6.10 -0.48
C ILE A 166 12.56 4.92 -1.44
N LEU A 167 13.81 4.46 -1.60
CA LEU A 167 14.10 3.32 -2.45
C LEU A 167 13.48 2.03 -1.91
N LEU A 168 13.50 1.82 -0.59
CA LEU A 168 12.83 0.69 0.05
C LEU A 168 11.34 0.72 -0.23
N LEU A 169 10.70 1.87 0.01
CA LEU A 169 9.27 2.04 -0.22
C LEU A 169 8.89 1.86 -1.70
N ARG A 170 9.77 2.21 -2.64
CA ARG A 170 9.53 1.97 -4.08
C ARG A 170 9.70 0.51 -4.49
N ASN A 171 10.44 -0.29 -3.72
CA ASN A 171 10.67 -1.71 -4.00
C ASN A 171 9.54 -2.62 -3.49
N ILE A 172 8.77 -2.16 -2.51
CA ILE A 172 7.69 -2.93 -1.89
C ILE A 172 6.49 -3.01 -2.83
N LEU A 173 5.95 -4.22 -3.00
CA LEU A 173 4.64 -4.42 -3.64
C LEU A 173 3.52 -3.99 -2.69
N TYR A 174 2.84 -2.88 -3.01
CA TYR A 174 1.74 -2.39 -2.21
C TYR A 174 0.45 -3.16 -2.47
N GLU A 175 -0.10 -3.03 -3.67
CA GLU A 175 -1.42 -3.58 -3.99
C GLU A 175 -1.38 -4.08 -5.43
N TYR A 176 -1.68 -5.36 -5.62
CA TYR A 176 -1.91 -5.92 -6.94
C TYR A 176 -3.04 -6.94 -6.89
N ASP A 177 -4.04 -6.74 -7.75
CA ASP A 177 -5.24 -7.57 -7.76
C ASP A 177 -5.10 -8.77 -8.70
N TRP A 178 -5.45 -9.93 -8.17
CA TRP A 178 -5.63 -11.18 -8.91
C TRP A 178 -7.12 -11.53 -8.95
N ASP A 179 -7.62 -11.83 -10.14
CA ASP A 179 -9.03 -12.21 -10.33
C ASP A 179 -9.20 -13.73 -10.14
N GLY A 180 -10.17 -14.11 -9.31
CA GLY A 180 -10.67 -15.48 -9.22
C GLY A 180 -12.13 -15.58 -9.71
N PRO A 181 -12.74 -16.78 -9.70
CA PRO A 181 -14.09 -17.00 -10.23
C PRO A 181 -15.18 -16.19 -9.52
N ASN A 182 -15.08 -16.05 -8.19
CA ASN A 182 -16.12 -15.44 -7.34
C ASN A 182 -15.60 -14.34 -6.39
N SER A 183 -14.29 -14.14 -6.33
CA SER A 183 -13.63 -13.18 -5.43
C SER A 183 -12.34 -12.69 -6.06
N LYS A 184 -11.78 -11.61 -5.53
CA LYS A 184 -10.42 -11.17 -5.88
C LYS A 184 -9.44 -11.53 -4.77
N TYR A 185 -8.16 -11.52 -5.09
CA TYR A 185 -7.08 -11.59 -4.10
C TYR A 185 -6.16 -10.39 -4.29
N ARG A 186 -5.88 -9.64 -3.23
CA ARG A 186 -4.99 -8.49 -3.29
C ARG A 186 -3.63 -8.86 -2.73
N ASP A 187 -2.63 -9.03 -3.59
CA ASP A 187 -1.26 -9.23 -3.10
C ASP A 187 -0.76 -7.93 -2.45
N THR A 188 -0.20 -8.08 -1.26
CA THR A 188 0.17 -6.98 -0.36
C THR A 188 1.45 -7.36 0.37
N GLU A 189 2.60 -7.17 -0.26
CA GLU A 189 3.90 -7.46 0.37
C GLU A 189 4.17 -6.49 1.53
N TYR A 190 3.70 -5.25 1.42
CA TYR A 190 3.93 -4.20 2.41
C TYR A 190 3.55 -4.62 3.84
N GLN A 191 2.63 -5.57 4.01
CA GLN A 191 2.21 -6.06 5.32
C GLN A 191 3.39 -6.56 6.15
N TYR A 192 4.38 -7.21 5.51
CA TYR A 192 5.57 -7.71 6.19
C TYR A 192 6.49 -6.57 6.69
N HIS A 193 6.44 -5.42 6.02
CA HIS A 193 7.26 -4.23 6.29
C HIS A 193 6.62 -3.24 7.28
N LEU A 194 5.30 -3.34 7.52
CA LEU A 194 4.54 -2.33 8.28
C LEU A 194 5.17 -1.96 9.62
N TYR A 195 5.57 -2.95 10.43
CA TYR A 195 6.16 -2.70 11.74
C TYR A 195 7.40 -1.80 11.64
N TYR A 196 8.36 -2.17 10.79
CA TYR A 196 9.62 -1.46 10.65
C TYR A 196 9.48 -0.12 9.96
N VAL A 197 8.60 0.00 8.96
CA VAL A 197 8.36 1.29 8.33
C VAL A 197 7.74 2.26 9.33
N ARG A 198 6.83 1.82 10.21
CA ARG A 198 6.30 2.68 11.28
C ARG A 198 7.41 3.20 12.19
N GLU A 199 8.36 2.34 12.58
CA GLU A 199 9.53 2.75 13.36
C GLU A 199 10.37 3.80 12.61
N LEU A 200 10.76 3.51 11.36
CA LEU A 200 11.58 4.41 10.54
C LEU A 200 10.91 5.76 10.28
N ILE A 201 9.58 5.78 10.10
CA ILE A 201 8.78 7.01 9.96
C ILE A 201 8.73 7.76 11.29
N GLN A 202 8.59 7.06 12.42
CA GLN A 202 8.61 7.70 13.74
C GLN A 202 9.94 8.40 13.99
N GLU A 203 11.07 7.79 13.62
CA GLU A 203 12.39 8.43 13.76
C GLU A 203 12.52 9.72 12.95
N ILE A 204 11.95 9.76 11.74
CA ILE A 204 11.88 10.99 10.94
C ILE A 204 11.07 12.05 11.65
N ILE A 205 9.93 11.67 12.23
CA ILE A 205 9.02 12.58 12.91
C ILE A 205 9.68 13.15 14.18
N ASP A 206 10.35 12.30 14.97
CA ASP A 206 11.04 12.71 16.19
C ASP A 206 12.18 13.71 15.91
N HIS A 207 12.73 13.71 14.69
CA HIS A 207 13.78 14.61 14.24
C HIS A 207 13.34 15.52 13.07
N LEU A 208 12.03 15.80 12.96
CA LEU A 208 11.43 16.41 11.77
C LEU A 208 12.09 17.73 11.35
N ASP A 209 12.39 18.61 12.31
CA ASP A 209 13.03 19.90 12.04
C ASP A 209 14.42 19.74 11.40
N VAL A 210 15.17 18.72 11.82
CA VAL A 210 16.53 18.45 11.32
C VAL A 210 16.46 17.85 9.92
N PHE A 211 15.57 16.87 9.70
CA PHE A 211 15.32 16.31 8.37
C PHE A 211 14.82 17.38 7.40
N TYR A 212 13.93 18.27 7.83
CA TYR A 212 13.48 19.39 7.00
C TYR A 212 14.64 20.32 6.65
N LYS A 213 15.47 20.70 7.62
CA LYS A 213 16.61 21.59 7.39
C LYS A 213 17.63 21.04 6.41
N HIS A 214 17.92 19.74 6.47
CA HIS A 214 19.02 19.11 5.74
C HIS A 214 18.59 18.33 4.49
N ALA A 215 17.33 17.87 4.43
CA ALA A 215 16.84 16.95 3.40
C ALA A 215 15.38 17.25 2.96
N ALA A 216 14.96 18.53 2.97
CA ALA A 216 13.58 18.94 2.63
C ALA A 216 13.03 18.31 1.33
N SER A 217 13.81 18.31 0.25
CA SER A 217 13.37 17.77 -1.04
C SER A 217 13.05 16.27 -0.96
N TYR A 218 13.88 15.51 -0.24
CA TYR A 218 13.65 14.09 -0.01
C TYR A 218 12.46 13.87 0.92
N LEU A 219 12.31 14.68 1.97
CA LEU A 219 11.16 14.61 2.87
C LEU A 219 9.83 14.85 2.12
N PHE A 220 9.79 15.85 1.23
CA PHE A 220 8.62 16.09 0.38
C PHE A 220 8.32 14.91 -0.55
N HIS A 221 9.34 14.32 -1.14
CA HIS A 221 9.19 13.15 -2.00
C HIS A 221 8.71 11.92 -1.21
N LEU A 222 9.21 11.71 0.00
CA LEU A 222 8.72 10.67 0.90
C LEU A 222 7.22 10.87 1.19
N MET A 223 6.81 12.07 1.61
CA MET A 223 5.40 12.36 1.88
C MET A 223 4.52 12.18 0.65
N HIS A 224 5.00 12.59 -0.52
CA HIS A 224 4.30 12.36 -1.78
C HIS A 224 4.09 10.85 -2.05
N LEU A 225 5.14 10.05 -1.89
CA LEU A 225 5.09 8.60 -2.09
C LEU A 225 4.11 7.93 -1.11
N LEU A 226 4.15 8.31 0.18
CA LEU A 226 3.21 7.78 1.17
C LEU A 226 1.77 8.09 0.79
N CYS A 227 1.47 9.30 0.30
CA CYS A 227 0.13 9.66 -0.15
C CYS A 227 -0.35 8.88 -1.39
N GLN A 228 0.54 8.27 -2.17
CA GLN A 228 0.15 7.47 -3.35
C GLN A 228 -0.40 6.09 -2.99
N HIS A 229 -0.14 5.59 -1.78
CA HIS A 229 -0.53 4.26 -1.34
C HIS A 229 -1.54 4.35 -0.19
N THR A 230 -2.82 4.50 -0.55
CA THR A 230 -3.90 4.84 0.39
C THR A 230 -4.00 3.90 1.58
N LEU A 231 -4.18 2.58 1.37
CA LEU A 231 -4.38 1.64 2.48
C LEU A 231 -3.15 1.53 3.36
N PHE A 232 -1.98 1.44 2.73
CA PHE A 232 -0.70 1.45 3.43
C PHE A 232 -0.50 2.70 4.30
N ALA A 233 -0.78 3.89 3.76
CA ALA A 233 -0.66 5.14 4.50
C ALA A 233 -1.61 5.17 5.70
N PHE A 234 -2.82 4.66 5.54
CA PHE A 234 -3.78 4.53 6.65
C PHE A 234 -3.30 3.53 7.71
N CYS A 235 -2.62 2.45 7.32
CA CYS A 235 -1.98 1.54 8.27
C CYS A 235 -0.87 2.23 9.09
N ILE A 236 -0.21 3.27 8.62
CA ILE A 236 0.81 4.01 9.37
C ILE A 236 0.32 5.38 9.86
N MET A 237 -0.99 5.65 9.77
CA MET A 237 -1.54 6.98 10.03
C MET A 237 -1.41 7.43 11.47
N SER A 238 -1.36 6.52 12.44
CA SER A 238 -1.07 6.88 13.84
C SER A 238 0.28 7.59 13.98
N ASN A 239 1.29 7.14 13.22
CA ASN A 239 2.59 7.78 13.18
C ASN A 239 2.49 9.12 12.45
N LEU A 240 1.90 9.14 11.25
CA LEU A 240 1.75 10.38 10.48
C LEU A 240 0.92 11.45 11.21
N GLY A 241 -0.08 11.06 11.99
CA GLY A 241 -0.88 11.98 12.81
C GLY A 241 -0.05 12.67 13.90
N SER A 242 1.03 12.04 14.38
CA SER A 242 1.94 12.67 15.32
C SER A 242 2.73 13.84 14.72
N LEU A 243 2.82 13.94 13.38
CA LEU A 243 3.42 15.11 12.69
C LEU A 243 2.79 16.42 13.16
N PHE A 244 1.48 16.44 13.45
CA PHE A 244 0.76 17.66 13.83
C PHE A 244 1.14 18.22 15.21
N ASN A 245 1.97 17.50 15.98
CA ASN A 245 2.53 18.01 17.23
C ASN A 245 3.82 18.82 17.03
N TYR A 246 4.32 18.93 15.81
CA TYR A 246 5.60 19.55 15.48
C TYR A 246 5.43 20.94 14.85
N ASN A 247 6.57 21.57 14.53
CA ASN A 247 6.71 22.93 14.06
C ASN A 247 5.75 23.31 12.90
N GLU A 248 4.88 24.30 13.12
CA GLU A 248 3.90 24.80 12.15
C GLU A 248 4.51 25.20 10.80
N VAL A 249 5.75 25.71 10.80
CA VAL A 249 6.44 26.12 9.57
C VAL A 249 6.71 24.91 8.67
N VAL A 250 7.17 23.81 9.26
CA VAL A 250 7.45 22.58 8.53
C VAL A 250 6.16 21.95 8.01
N LEU A 251 5.12 21.90 8.86
CA LEU A 251 3.81 21.37 8.49
C LEU A 251 3.17 22.15 7.34
N LYS A 252 3.25 23.49 7.38
CA LYS A 252 2.78 24.34 6.30
C LYS A 252 3.56 24.06 5.01
N ALA A 253 4.89 23.94 5.08
CA ALA A 253 5.71 23.65 3.90
C ALA A 253 5.38 22.27 3.29
N LEU A 254 5.17 21.24 4.12
CA LEU A 254 4.74 19.91 3.67
C LEU A 254 3.36 19.99 3.00
N SER A 255 2.40 20.67 3.63
CA SER A 255 1.06 20.86 3.08
C SER A 255 1.08 21.60 1.74
N ASP A 256 1.82 22.71 1.64
CA ASP A 256 1.95 23.50 0.42
C ASP A 256 2.63 22.71 -0.71
N ASN A 257 3.55 21.80 -0.36
CA ASN A 257 4.14 20.88 -1.33
C ASN A 257 3.12 19.86 -1.85
N LEU A 258 2.40 19.17 -0.95
CA LEU A 258 1.41 18.15 -1.33
C LEU A 258 0.26 18.74 -2.17
N LYS A 259 -0.15 19.98 -1.88
CA LYS A 259 -1.17 20.71 -2.65
C LYS A 259 -0.83 20.87 -4.14
N LYS A 260 0.45 20.82 -4.52
CA LYS A 260 0.88 20.88 -5.94
C LYS A 260 0.59 19.60 -6.70
N HIS A 261 0.43 18.48 -5.99
CA HIS A 261 0.32 17.15 -6.56
C HIS A 261 -1.05 16.50 -6.34
N PHE A 262 -1.77 16.91 -5.30
CA PHE A 262 -3.00 16.24 -4.87
C PHE A 262 -4.17 17.21 -4.70
N ILE A 263 -5.36 16.69 -5.00
CA ILE A 263 -6.64 17.38 -4.85
C ILE A 263 -7.26 16.97 -3.51
N LEU A 264 -7.76 17.95 -2.75
CA LEU A 264 -8.49 17.71 -1.51
C LEU A 264 -9.88 17.14 -1.80
N TYR A 265 -10.32 16.22 -0.96
CA TYR A 265 -11.69 15.76 -0.97
C TYR A 265 -12.62 16.91 -0.56
N ASP A 266 -13.63 17.13 -1.39
CA ASP A 266 -14.70 18.09 -1.16
C ASP A 266 -16.04 17.44 -1.53
N LYS A 267 -16.92 17.33 -0.53
CA LYS A 267 -18.25 16.74 -0.66
C LYS A 267 -19.12 17.54 -1.63
N GLU A 268 -19.02 18.87 -1.65
CA GLU A 268 -19.82 19.74 -2.51
C GLU A 268 -19.38 19.65 -3.96
N ALA A 269 -18.07 19.48 -4.19
CA ALA A 269 -17.50 19.30 -5.52
C ALA A 269 -17.69 17.88 -6.09
N ASN A 270 -18.12 16.90 -5.27
CA ASN A 270 -18.28 15.49 -5.62
C ASN A 270 -17.04 14.89 -6.32
N ASN A 271 -15.85 15.21 -5.81
CA ASN A 271 -14.57 14.92 -6.47
C ASN A 271 -13.87 13.64 -5.96
N LEU A 272 -14.63 12.68 -5.42
CA LEU A 272 -14.09 11.48 -4.77
C LEU A 272 -13.07 10.73 -5.65
N ASN A 273 -13.37 10.57 -6.94
CA ASN A 273 -12.54 9.80 -7.88
C ASN A 273 -11.25 10.54 -8.32
N GLN A 274 -11.06 11.79 -7.90
CA GLN A 274 -9.93 12.64 -8.27
C GLN A 274 -9.12 13.10 -7.05
N CYS A 275 -9.71 13.01 -5.86
CA CYS A 275 -9.08 13.44 -4.64
C CYS A 275 -8.08 12.41 -4.12
N ASN A 276 -7.19 12.85 -3.24
CA ASN A 276 -6.31 11.97 -2.48
C ASN A 276 -6.78 11.94 -1.02
N LEU A 277 -7.30 10.79 -0.58
CA LEU A 277 -7.88 10.65 0.77
C LEU A 277 -6.82 10.80 1.88
N VAL A 278 -5.60 10.33 1.66
CA VAL A 278 -4.49 10.46 2.63
C VAL A 278 -4.14 11.92 2.85
N TYR A 279 -3.91 12.66 1.76
CA TYR A 279 -3.64 14.10 1.82
C TYR A 279 -4.81 14.86 2.44
N SER A 280 -6.05 14.51 2.10
CA SER A 280 -7.24 15.15 2.66
C SER A 280 -7.37 14.92 4.16
N TYR A 281 -7.09 13.69 4.63
CA TYR A 281 -7.04 13.34 6.05
C TYR A 281 -6.01 14.21 6.77
N LEU A 282 -4.77 14.23 6.26
CA LEU A 282 -3.67 15.00 6.86
C LEU A 282 -3.98 16.50 6.89
N PHE A 283 -4.48 17.05 5.78
CA PHE A 283 -4.78 18.48 5.65
C PHE A 283 -5.90 18.95 6.58
N TYR A 284 -7.02 18.21 6.64
CA TYR A 284 -8.13 18.60 7.50
C TYR A 284 -7.85 18.34 8.98
N SER A 285 -7.03 17.33 9.30
CA SER A 285 -6.50 17.11 10.64
C SER A 285 -5.62 18.28 11.09
N TYR A 286 -4.65 18.69 10.26
CA TYR A 286 -3.79 19.86 10.48
C TYR A 286 -4.60 21.14 10.75
N LEU A 287 -5.61 21.42 9.91
CA LEU A 287 -6.44 22.61 10.08
C LEU A 287 -7.49 22.49 11.19
N ASN A 288 -7.57 21.34 11.87
CA ASN A 288 -8.59 21.01 12.87
C ASN A 288 -10.02 21.24 12.36
N ARG A 289 -10.28 20.86 11.10
CA ARG A 289 -11.57 21.04 10.40
C ARG A 289 -12.44 19.80 10.58
N LYS A 290 -13.23 19.75 11.67
CA LYS A 290 -14.02 18.57 12.07
C LYS A 290 -14.95 18.03 10.97
N GLU A 291 -15.78 18.88 10.36
CA GLU A 291 -16.78 18.43 9.37
C GLU A 291 -16.15 17.84 8.09
N PRO A 292 -15.23 18.54 7.37
CA PRO A 292 -14.55 17.95 6.22
C PRO A 292 -13.71 16.72 6.58
N PHE A 293 -13.05 16.73 7.75
CA PHE A 293 -12.31 15.59 8.24
C PHE A 293 -13.21 14.37 8.40
N ARG A 294 -14.37 14.53 9.06
CA ARG A 294 -15.34 13.46 9.24
C ARG A 294 -15.84 12.87 7.93
N GLU A 295 -16.09 13.71 6.92
CA GLU A 295 -16.47 13.22 5.60
C GLU A 295 -15.33 12.45 4.90
N VAL A 296 -14.06 12.82 5.09
CA VAL A 296 -12.93 12.00 4.62
C VAL A 296 -12.94 10.63 5.30
N ILE A 297 -13.12 10.56 6.62
CA ILE A 297 -13.17 9.27 7.36
C ILE A 297 -14.28 8.38 6.79
N LYS A 298 -15.45 8.93 6.48
CA LYS A 298 -16.53 8.18 5.84
C LYS A 298 -16.11 7.57 4.50
N GLN A 299 -15.37 8.31 3.66
CA GLN A 299 -14.85 7.77 2.40
C GLN A 299 -13.83 6.64 2.62
N VAL A 300 -12.96 6.79 3.62
CA VAL A 300 -11.99 5.75 3.98
C VAL A 300 -12.71 4.47 4.40
N PHE A 301 -13.75 4.57 5.23
CA PHE A 301 -14.56 3.40 5.59
C PHE A 301 -15.29 2.78 4.41
N ARG A 302 -15.76 3.56 3.42
CA ARG A 302 -16.29 2.98 2.18
C ARG A 302 -15.25 2.14 1.47
N THR A 303 -14.03 2.66 1.29
CA THR A 303 -12.92 1.90 0.68
C THR A 303 -12.62 0.60 1.44
N ILE A 304 -12.61 0.63 2.77
CA ILE A 304 -12.36 -0.55 3.60
C ILE A 304 -13.49 -1.58 3.48
N VAL A 305 -14.75 -1.13 3.57
CA VAL A 305 -15.93 -2.00 3.46
C VAL A 305 -15.97 -2.65 2.07
N ASP A 306 -15.78 -1.87 1.01
CA ASP A 306 -15.73 -2.39 -0.36
C ASP A 306 -14.61 -3.42 -0.51
N SER A 307 -13.45 -3.18 0.11
CA SER A 307 -12.35 -4.14 0.12
C SER A 307 -12.73 -5.46 0.81
N ILE A 308 -13.31 -5.39 2.01
CA ILE A 308 -13.73 -6.58 2.77
C ILE A 308 -14.75 -7.42 2.00
N LEU A 309 -15.63 -6.78 1.22
CA LEU A 309 -16.65 -7.49 0.45
C LEU A 309 -16.13 -8.12 -0.84
N VAL A 310 -15.00 -7.65 -1.38
CA VAL A 310 -14.47 -8.06 -2.69
C VAL A 310 -13.33 -9.07 -2.58
N TYR A 311 -12.44 -8.90 -1.60
CA TYR A 311 -11.19 -9.66 -1.53
C TYR A 311 -11.27 -10.83 -0.56
N ALA A 312 -10.70 -11.97 -0.96
CA ALA A 312 -10.63 -13.17 -0.13
C ALA A 312 -9.67 -13.03 1.06
N ASN A 313 -8.69 -12.11 0.98
CA ASN A 313 -7.63 -11.92 1.98
C ASN A 313 -7.71 -10.54 2.67
N HIS A 314 -8.90 -10.18 3.15
CA HIS A 314 -9.21 -8.85 3.70
C HIS A 314 -8.84 -8.65 5.18
N ASP A 315 -8.08 -9.55 5.81
CA ASP A 315 -7.81 -9.50 7.26
C ASP A 315 -7.13 -8.19 7.69
N LEU A 316 -6.22 -7.67 6.86
CA LEU A 316 -5.55 -6.40 7.14
C LEU A 316 -6.52 -5.21 7.05
N ASP A 317 -7.40 -5.20 6.05
CA ASP A 317 -8.38 -4.11 5.88
C ASP A 317 -9.36 -4.07 7.07
N LEU A 318 -9.77 -5.25 7.55
CA LEU A 318 -10.58 -5.38 8.76
C LEU A 318 -9.82 -4.87 10.00
N ALA A 319 -8.55 -5.23 10.16
CA ALA A 319 -7.72 -4.74 11.26
C ALA A 319 -7.52 -3.21 11.20
N LEU A 320 -7.34 -2.66 9.99
CA LEU A 320 -7.26 -1.22 9.76
C LEU A 320 -8.57 -0.54 10.15
N GLY A 321 -9.72 -1.04 9.68
CA GLY A 321 -11.04 -0.51 10.01
C GLY A 321 -11.29 -0.50 11.51
N ASN A 322 -10.99 -1.59 12.21
CA ASN A 322 -11.12 -1.67 13.66
C ASN A 322 -10.22 -0.65 14.40
N THR A 323 -9.00 -0.44 13.90
CA THR A 323 -8.08 0.57 14.45
C THR A 323 -8.63 1.99 14.26
N LEU A 324 -9.18 2.29 13.08
CA LEU A 324 -9.81 3.59 12.81
C LEU A 324 -11.05 3.80 13.68
N LEU A 325 -11.91 2.79 13.87
CA LEU A 325 -13.09 2.92 14.73
C LEU A 325 -12.73 3.22 16.18
N LYS A 326 -11.65 2.62 16.68
CA LYS A 326 -11.15 2.87 18.03
C LYS A 326 -10.66 4.30 18.21
N ASN A 327 -10.10 4.90 17.16
CA ASN A 327 -9.53 6.26 17.22
C ASN A 327 -10.56 7.34 16.90
N GLU A 328 -11.37 7.15 15.86
CA GLU A 328 -12.28 8.15 15.28
C GLU A 328 -13.73 8.02 15.77
N GLY A 329 -14.07 6.91 16.44
CA GLY A 329 -15.39 6.63 16.99
C GLY A 329 -16.28 5.76 16.08
N TYR A 330 -17.18 4.99 16.70
CA TYR A 330 -18.14 4.10 16.01
C TYR A 330 -19.33 4.86 15.39
N ASP A 331 -19.52 6.11 15.78
CA ASP A 331 -20.56 6.98 15.27
C ASP A 331 -20.40 7.25 13.76
N VAL A 332 -19.18 7.10 13.23
CA VAL A 332 -18.93 7.24 11.78
C VAL A 332 -19.65 6.18 10.95
N LEU A 333 -19.81 4.97 11.50
CA LEU A 333 -20.54 3.90 10.82
C LEU A 333 -22.04 4.19 10.80
N LEU A 334 -22.56 4.86 11.83
CA LEU A 334 -23.94 5.34 11.84
C LEU A 334 -24.13 6.45 10.81
N ASP A 335 -23.25 7.46 10.78
CA ASP A 335 -23.30 8.52 9.78
C ASP A 335 -23.25 7.96 8.34
N LEU A 336 -22.41 6.94 8.14
CA LEU A 336 -22.29 6.26 6.85
C LEU A 336 -23.57 5.48 6.52
N PHE A 337 -24.11 4.72 7.47
CA PHE A 337 -25.39 4.02 7.31
C PHE A 337 -26.54 4.96 6.99
N SER A 338 -26.68 6.06 7.72
CA SER A 338 -27.76 7.03 7.50
C SER A 338 -27.63 7.74 6.16
N SER A 339 -26.41 7.86 5.63
CA SER A 339 -26.16 8.43 4.30
C SER A 339 -26.50 7.46 3.17
N ASP A 340 -26.06 6.20 3.29
CA ASP A 340 -26.02 5.25 2.16
C ASP A 340 -27.05 4.12 2.27
N TYR A 341 -27.57 3.89 3.48
CA TYR A 341 -28.36 2.72 3.87
C TYR A 341 -27.69 1.38 3.51
N ASN A 342 -26.36 1.37 3.42
CA ASN A 342 -25.60 0.16 3.12
C ASN A 342 -25.51 -0.72 4.37
N THR A 343 -26.30 -1.80 4.40
CA THR A 343 -26.31 -2.76 5.53
C THR A 343 -25.05 -3.60 5.64
N PHE A 344 -24.26 -3.74 4.56
CA PHE A 344 -23.03 -4.53 4.58
C PHE A 344 -21.98 -3.99 5.54
N ILE A 345 -22.03 -2.70 5.90
CA ILE A 345 -21.13 -2.14 6.91
C ILE A 345 -21.24 -2.89 8.24
N PHE A 346 -22.43 -3.40 8.59
CA PHE A 346 -22.67 -4.17 9.83
C PHE A 346 -22.33 -5.65 9.68
N THR A 347 -22.13 -6.13 8.45
CA THR A 347 -21.51 -7.43 8.19
C THR A 347 -20.00 -7.34 8.39
N CYS A 348 -19.37 -6.27 7.89
CA CYS A 348 -17.93 -6.02 8.06
C CYS A 348 -17.58 -5.66 9.51
N PHE A 349 -18.40 -4.82 10.16
CA PHE A 349 -18.23 -4.38 11.55
C PHE A 349 -19.48 -4.74 12.36
N PRO A 350 -19.51 -5.93 12.99
CA PRO A 350 -20.71 -6.43 13.67
C PRO A 350 -21.21 -5.49 14.77
N ILE A 351 -22.53 -5.31 14.87
CA ILE A 351 -23.17 -4.49 15.91
C ILE A 351 -22.79 -4.95 17.33
N SER A 352 -22.50 -6.24 17.51
CA SER A 352 -22.01 -6.79 18.77
C SER A 352 -20.69 -6.16 19.25
N SER A 353 -19.87 -5.66 18.32
CA SER A 353 -18.60 -4.97 18.61
C SER A 353 -18.76 -3.50 19.04
N PHE A 354 -19.96 -2.92 18.89
CA PHE A 354 -20.20 -1.52 19.24
C PHE A 354 -20.26 -1.35 20.77
N PRO A 355 -19.87 -0.17 21.29
CA PRO A 355 -20.10 0.20 22.68
C PRO A 355 -21.57 0.03 23.07
N THR A 356 -21.83 -0.42 24.30
CA THR A 356 -23.18 -0.80 24.74
C THR A 356 -24.14 0.41 24.70
N GLU A 357 -23.65 1.59 25.06
CA GLU A 357 -24.38 2.85 25.01
C GLU A 357 -24.83 3.24 23.58
N MET A 358 -24.12 2.79 22.55
CA MET A 358 -24.45 3.12 21.15
C MET A 358 -25.48 2.17 20.54
N ARG A 359 -25.72 1.00 21.14
CA ARG A 359 -26.64 0.00 20.60
C ARG A 359 -28.06 0.54 20.41
N THR A 360 -28.52 1.43 21.30
CA THR A 360 -29.82 2.09 21.15
C THR A 360 -29.85 3.01 19.92
N SER A 361 -28.79 3.77 19.67
CA SER A 361 -28.68 4.64 18.49
C SER A 361 -28.66 3.82 17.20
N VAL A 362 -27.87 2.74 17.15
CA VAL A 362 -27.83 1.81 16.02
C VAL A 362 -29.24 1.27 15.72
N ARG A 363 -29.96 0.80 16.74
CA ARG A 363 -31.33 0.31 16.57
C ARG A 363 -32.26 1.38 16.02
N ASN A 364 -32.20 2.60 16.55
CA ASN A 364 -33.08 3.68 16.12
C ASN A 364 -32.85 4.03 14.64
N GLU A 365 -31.59 4.05 14.18
CA GLU A 365 -31.25 4.25 12.77
C GLU A 365 -31.77 3.11 11.88
N LEU A 366 -31.62 1.84 12.30
CA LEU A 366 -32.18 0.69 11.58
C LEU A 366 -33.71 0.77 11.48
N VAL A 367 -34.41 1.16 12.56
CA VAL A 367 -35.87 1.34 12.55
C VAL A 367 -36.29 2.50 11.65
N ALA A 368 -35.54 3.62 11.66
CA ALA A 368 -35.78 4.75 10.77
C ALA A 368 -35.62 4.34 9.29
N ALA A 369 -34.57 3.57 8.99
CA ALA A 369 -34.32 3.03 7.65
C ALA A 369 -35.45 2.12 7.17
N ILE A 370 -36.00 1.24 8.01
CA ILE A 370 -37.18 0.43 7.67
C ILE A 370 -38.35 1.33 7.29
N ARG A 371 -38.66 2.36 8.09
CA ARG A 371 -39.77 3.28 7.80
C ARG A 371 -39.57 3.99 6.46
N PHE A 372 -38.34 4.42 6.18
CA PHE A 372 -37.98 5.04 4.91
C PHE A 372 -38.22 4.10 3.72
N PHE A 373 -37.70 2.87 3.76
CA PHE A 373 -37.88 1.91 2.67
C PHE A 373 -39.33 1.41 2.54
N ALA A 374 -40.02 1.15 3.65
CA ALA A 374 -41.43 0.78 3.64
C ALA A 374 -42.30 1.86 2.98
N GLY A 375 -42.03 3.15 3.25
CA GLY A 375 -42.70 4.27 2.58
C GLY A 375 -42.47 4.30 1.06
N ARG A 376 -41.31 3.80 0.60
CA ARG A 376 -40.95 3.71 -0.84
C ARG A 376 -41.51 2.48 -1.54
N MET A 377 -41.99 1.47 -0.82
CA MET A 377 -42.54 0.24 -1.41
C MET A 377 -43.80 0.47 -2.25
N ASN A 378 -44.50 1.59 -2.03
CA ASN A 378 -45.65 2.00 -2.84
C ASN A 378 -45.25 2.54 -4.23
N ASN A 379 -43.96 2.74 -4.49
CA ASN A 379 -43.45 3.15 -5.79
C ASN A 379 -42.89 1.94 -6.54
N ASP A 380 -43.52 1.56 -7.66
CA ASP A 380 -43.14 0.39 -8.45
C ASP A 380 -41.66 0.40 -8.87
N LYS A 381 -41.05 1.58 -9.08
CA LYS A 381 -39.63 1.71 -9.44
C LYS A 381 -38.69 1.25 -8.33
N TYR A 382 -39.09 1.39 -7.07
CA TYR A 382 -38.24 1.12 -5.90
C TYR A 382 -38.73 -0.06 -5.05
N LYS A 383 -39.85 -0.69 -5.42
CA LYS A 383 -40.52 -1.70 -4.62
C LYS A 383 -39.63 -2.89 -4.29
N LEU A 384 -38.96 -3.47 -5.30
CA LEU A 384 -38.12 -4.66 -5.12
C LEU A 384 -36.89 -4.36 -4.26
N SER A 385 -36.14 -3.30 -4.60
CA SER A 385 -34.96 -2.91 -3.83
C SER A 385 -35.30 -2.47 -2.40
N SER A 386 -36.43 -1.79 -2.19
CA SER A 386 -36.89 -1.42 -0.86
C SER A 386 -37.29 -2.66 -0.04
N PHE A 387 -37.90 -3.68 -0.67
CA PHE A 387 -38.23 -4.94 -0.01
C PHE A 387 -36.97 -5.68 0.44
N GLU A 388 -35.95 -5.80 -0.41
CA GLU A 388 -34.66 -6.39 -0.07
C GLU A 388 -33.99 -5.67 1.10
N GLN A 389 -33.96 -4.33 1.08
CA GLN A 389 -33.40 -3.55 2.19
C GLN A 389 -34.18 -3.75 3.50
N VAL A 390 -35.52 -3.76 3.46
CA VAL A 390 -36.34 -4.05 4.64
C VAL A 390 -36.03 -5.44 5.20
N LEU A 391 -35.88 -6.46 4.36
CA LEU A 391 -35.50 -7.82 4.81
C LEU A 391 -34.12 -7.84 5.48
N ASN A 392 -33.12 -7.22 4.84
CA ASN A 392 -31.76 -7.17 5.38
C ASN A 392 -31.71 -6.44 6.72
N ILE A 393 -32.38 -5.29 6.83
CA ILE A 393 -32.42 -4.51 8.08
C ILE A 393 -33.21 -5.26 9.17
N ASN A 394 -34.33 -5.91 8.82
CA ASN A 394 -35.09 -6.74 9.76
C ASN A 394 -34.26 -7.88 10.32
N ARG A 395 -33.44 -8.54 9.48
CA ARG A 395 -32.51 -9.57 9.93
C ARG A 395 -31.51 -9.00 10.94
N LEU A 396 -30.90 -7.85 10.65
CA LEU A 396 -29.99 -7.19 11.61
C LEU A 396 -30.67 -6.87 12.94
N LEU A 397 -31.93 -6.41 12.90
CA LEU A 397 -32.71 -6.12 14.11
C LEU A 397 -33.01 -7.39 14.91
N LEU A 398 -33.42 -8.47 14.26
CA LEU A 398 -33.71 -9.74 14.93
C LEU A 398 -32.45 -10.37 15.54
N ASP A 399 -31.37 -10.43 14.77
CA ASP A 399 -30.11 -11.07 15.17
C ASP A 399 -29.46 -10.34 16.36
N ASN A 400 -29.60 -9.01 16.46
CA ASN A 400 -28.91 -8.20 17.47
C ASN A 400 -29.82 -7.65 18.59
N PHE A 401 -31.14 -7.61 18.38
CA PHE A 401 -32.11 -7.01 19.30
C PHE A 401 -33.37 -7.86 19.50
N GLY A 402 -33.39 -9.13 19.09
CA GLY A 402 -34.55 -10.02 19.19
C GLY A 402 -35.14 -10.15 20.60
N ASP A 403 -34.29 -10.08 21.65
CA ASP A 403 -34.76 -10.15 23.04
C ASP A 403 -35.59 -8.95 23.49
N TRP A 404 -35.56 -7.83 22.77
CA TRP A 404 -36.44 -6.68 23.03
C TRP A 404 -37.87 -6.87 22.50
N TYR A 405 -38.09 -7.86 21.64
CA TYR A 405 -39.41 -8.21 21.11
C TYR A 405 -40.10 -9.33 21.91
N LYS A 406 -39.44 -9.85 22.94
CA LYS A 406 -40.01 -10.74 23.96
C LYS A 406 -40.53 -9.92 25.13
#